data_AF-A0A9E1XR79-F1
#
_entry.id   AF-A0A9E1XR79-F1
#
_cell.length_a   1.000
_cell.length_b   1.000
_cell.length_c   1.000
_cell.angle_alpha   90.00
_cell.angle_beta   90.00
_cell.angle_gamma   90.00
#
_symmetry.space_group_name_H-M   'P 1'
#
loop_
_entity.id
_entity.type
_entity.pdbx_description
1 polymer ?
#
loop_
_entity_poly.entity_id
_entity_poly.type
_entity_poly.pdbx_seq_one_letter_code
_entity_poly.pdbx_strand_id
1 'polypeptide(L)'
;MLGHEVPFRYCRTQEGERLCGRILDCWWQAFDVCGFLKGNLTTDEVAKLANPEPRPPKVASLAELISQARDRAATEQEKAE
;
A
#
# COMPACT_ATOMS: atom_id res chain seq x y z
N MET A 1 -1.04 -12.54 -0.19
CA MET A 1 -1.36 -12.74 -1.62
C MET A 1 -2.78 -12.25 -1.84
N LEU A 2 -3.07 -11.69 -3.01
CA LEU A 2 -4.44 -11.35 -3.38
C LEU A 2 -5.11 -12.67 -3.76
N GLY A 3 -6.24 -13.01 -3.16
CA GLY A 3 -6.90 -14.31 -3.37
C GLY A 3 -7.53 -14.50 -4.75
N HIS A 4 -7.13 -13.71 -5.74
CA HIS A 4 -7.64 -13.68 -7.10
C HIS A 4 -6.57 -13.10 -8.04
N GLU A 5 -6.75 -13.34 -9.34
CA GLU A 5 -5.95 -12.71 -10.39
C GLU A 5 -6.30 -11.22 -10.52
N VAL A 6 -5.27 -10.40 -10.72
CA VAL A 6 -5.43 -8.96 -10.89
C VAL A 6 -4.72 -8.48 -12.15
N PRO A 7 -5.24 -7.47 -12.84
CA PRO A 7 -4.58 -6.91 -14.01
C PRO A 7 -3.31 -6.16 -13.60
N PHE A 8 -2.35 -6.04 -14.53
CA PHE A 8 -1.11 -5.28 -14.30
C PHE A 8 -1.35 -3.84 -13.83
N ARG A 9 -2.46 -3.22 -14.26
CA ARG A 9 -2.91 -1.91 -13.78
C ARG A 9 -3.02 -1.86 -12.25
N TYR A 10 -3.54 -2.91 -11.62
CA TYR A 10 -3.64 -3.00 -10.16
C TYR A 10 -2.27 -2.85 -9.50
N CYS A 11 -1.25 -3.53 -10.03
CA CYS A 11 0.11 -3.45 -9.50
C CYS A 11 0.73 -2.05 -9.63
N ARG A 12 0.22 -1.22 -10.55
CA ARG A 12 0.69 0.15 -10.77
C ARG A 12 -0.08 1.23 -10.01
N THR A 13 -1.26 0.91 -9.48
CA THR A 13 -2.18 1.88 -8.87
C THR A 13 -2.66 1.40 -7.50
N GLN A 14 -1.79 0.79 -6.70
CA GLN A 14 -2.16 0.38 -5.34
C GLN A 14 -2.47 1.64 -4.51
N GLU A 15 -3.46 1.56 -3.59
CA GLU A 15 -4.02 2.68 -2.79
C GLU A 15 -3.09 3.92 -2.68
N GLY A 16 -3.47 5.01 -3.36
CA GLY A 16 -2.72 6.27 -3.35
C GLY A 16 -1.48 6.29 -4.25
N GLU A 17 -1.54 5.68 -5.44
CA GLU A 17 -0.49 5.72 -6.49
C GLU A 17 0.80 4.96 -6.15
N ARG A 18 0.76 4.04 -5.19
CA ARG A 18 1.94 3.22 -4.87
C ARG A 18 2.05 2.03 -5.81
N LEU A 19 3.28 1.74 -6.24
CA LEU A 19 3.61 0.50 -6.93
C LEU A 19 3.56 -0.65 -5.95
N CYS A 20 2.95 -1.76 -6.37
CA CYS A 20 2.95 -2.99 -5.59
C CYS A 20 4.40 -3.49 -5.45
N GLY A 21 4.85 -3.72 -4.22
CA GLY A 21 6.20 -4.21 -3.93
C GLY A 21 6.53 -5.59 -4.50
N ARG A 22 5.53 -6.33 -5.02
CA ARG A 22 5.71 -7.65 -5.66
C ARG A 22 5.57 -7.60 -7.19
N ILE A 23 5.51 -6.41 -7.80
CA ILE A 23 5.29 -6.27 -9.25
C ILE A 23 6.34 -7.03 -10.08
N LEU A 24 7.59 -7.10 -9.62
CA LEU A 24 8.64 -7.88 -10.28
C LEU A 24 8.39 -9.39 -10.14
N ASP A 25 8.12 -9.85 -8.92
CA ASP A 25 7.86 -11.27 -8.62
C ASP A 25 6.63 -11.82 -9.34
N CYS A 26 5.60 -10.99 -9.55
CA CYS A 26 4.36 -11.41 -10.20
C CYS A 26 4.46 -11.42 -11.73
N TRP A 27 5.26 -10.54 -12.33
CA TRP A 27 5.21 -10.30 -13.77
C TRP A 27 6.48 -10.69 -14.54
N TRP A 28 7.57 -11.11 -13.87
CA TRP A 28 8.83 -11.48 -14.53
C TRP A 28 8.70 -12.59 -15.57
N GLN A 29 7.72 -13.49 -15.44
CA GLN A 29 7.47 -14.56 -16.42
C GLN A 29 6.56 -14.14 -17.58
N ALA A 30 5.78 -13.07 -17.39
CA ALA A 30 4.77 -12.66 -18.36
C ALA A 30 5.37 -11.77 -19.45
N PHE A 31 6.29 -10.87 -19.10
CA PHE A 31 7.00 -9.98 -20.03
C PHE A 31 8.22 -9.33 -19.36
N ASP A 32 8.99 -8.52 -20.09
CA ASP A 32 10.08 -7.72 -19.54
C ASP A 32 9.55 -6.56 -18.68
N VAL A 33 9.10 -6.90 -17.48
CA VAL A 33 8.61 -5.94 -16.48
C VAL A 33 9.72 -4.98 -16.03
N CYS A 34 10.98 -5.42 -16.00
CA CYS A 34 12.11 -4.58 -15.62
C CYS A 34 12.35 -3.46 -16.64
N GLY A 35 12.40 -3.79 -17.93
CA GLY A 35 12.52 -2.82 -19.02
C GLY A 35 11.32 -1.88 -19.07
N PHE A 36 10.11 -2.42 -18.88
CA PHE A 36 8.89 -1.61 -18.79
C PHE A 36 8.98 -0.57 -17.68
N LEU A 37 9.32 -0.97 -16.46
CA LEU A 37 9.38 -0.05 -15.31
C LEU A 37 10.46 1.02 -15.52
N LYS A 38 11.65 0.66 -16.00
CA LYS A 38 12.72 1.63 -16.29
C LYS A 38 12.38 2.62 -17.41
N GLY A 39 11.56 2.21 -18.38
CA GLY A 39 11.13 3.08 -19.48
C GLY A 39 9.92 3.95 -19.17
N ASN A 40 9.11 3.60 -18.14
CA ASN A 40 7.83 4.26 -17.86
C ASN A 40 7.76 4.94 -16.49
N LEU A 41 8.73 4.72 -15.61
CA LEU A 41 8.76 5.30 -14.26
C LEU A 41 10.03 6.13 -14.05
N THR A 42 9.95 7.06 -13.11
CA THR A 42 11.10 7.82 -12.66
C THR A 42 12.05 6.95 -11.84
N THR A 43 13.32 7.35 -11.78
CA THR A 43 14.34 6.65 -10.96
C THR A 43 13.93 6.57 -9.49
N ASP A 44 13.25 7.59 -8.96
CA ASP A 44 12.76 7.62 -7.57
C ASP A 44 11.67 6.56 -7.32
N GLU A 45 10.70 6.44 -8.23
CA GLU A 45 9.64 5.43 -8.14
C GLU A 45 10.20 4.00 -8.19
N VAL A 46 11.21 3.78 -9.04
CA VAL A 46 11.92 2.48 -9.10
C VAL A 46 12.74 2.23 -7.84
N ALA A 47 13.35 3.27 -7.26
CA ALA A 47 14.11 3.13 -6.01
C ALA A 47 13.21 2.74 -4.82
N LYS A 48 11.98 3.27 -4.77
CA LYS A 48 10.97 2.93 -3.75
C LYS A 48 10.53 1.46 -3.78
N LEU A 49 10.64 0.79 -4.93
CA LEU A 49 10.41 -0.65 -5.06
C LEU A 49 11.52 -1.47 -4.38
N ALA A 50 12.78 -1.04 -4.52
CA ALA A 50 13.93 -1.70 -3.91
C ALA A 50 14.03 -1.43 -2.41
N ASN A 51 13.61 -0.23 -1.98
CA ASN A 51 13.64 0.22 -0.59
C ASN A 51 12.25 0.66 -0.13
N PRO A 52 11.32 -0.28 0.11
CA PRO A 52 9.99 0.07 0.56
C PRO A 52 10.05 0.70 1.96
N GLU A 53 9.32 1.79 2.15
CA GLU A 53 9.17 2.40 3.48
C GLU A 53 8.61 1.36 4.47
N PRO A 54 9.24 1.20 5.65
CA PRO A 54 8.72 0.30 6.66
C PRO A 54 7.35 0.79 7.11
N ARG A 55 6.32 -0.04 6.92
CA ARG A 55 5.00 0.25 7.46
C ARG A 55 5.05 0.20 8.99
N PRO A 56 4.34 1.09 9.69
CA PRO A 56 4.27 1.03 11.14
C PRO A 56 3.79 -0.36 11.58
N PRO A 57 4.29 -0.87 12.72
CA PRO A 57 3.85 -2.16 13.23
C PRO A 57 2.34 -2.19 13.32
N LYS A 58 1.73 -3.25 12.78
CA LYS A 58 0.26 -3.34 12.68
C LYS A 58 -0.43 -3.15 14.02
N VAL A 59 0.18 -3.67 15.09
CA VAL A 59 -0.31 -3.53 16.48
C VAL A 59 -0.33 -2.07 16.93
N ALA A 60 0.72 -1.30 16.65
CA ALA A 60 0.79 0.11 17.03
C ALA A 60 -0.29 0.93 16.30
N SER A 61 -0.42 0.73 14.99
CA SER A 61 -1.48 1.38 14.19
C SER A 61 -2.89 1.02 14.68
N LEU A 62 -3.13 -0.24 15.04
CA LEU A 62 -4.42 -0.66 15.58
C LEU A 62 -4.70 -0.04 16.96
N ALA A 63 -3.71 0.02 17.84
CA ALA A 63 -3.86 0.63 19.17
C ALA A 63 -4.25 2.12 19.05
N GLU A 64 -3.60 2.85 18.14
CA GLU A 64 -3.91 4.25 17.87
C GLU A 64 -5.33 4.43 17.33
N LEU A 65 -5.74 3.60 16.36
CA LEU A 65 -7.10 3.62 15.80
C LEU A 65 -8.17 3.32 16.86
N ILE A 66 -7.90 2.37 17.76
CA ILE A 66 -8.81 2.05 18.88
C ILE A 66 -8.90 3.25 19.84
N SER A 67 -7.79 3.90 20.18
CA SER A 67 -7.80 5.11 21.02
C SER A 67 -8.67 6.21 20.40
N GLN A 68 -8.43 6.53 19.13
CA GLN A 68 -9.21 7.55 18.41
C GLN A 68 -10.71 7.20 18.34
N ALA A 69 -11.05 5.91 18.19
CA ALA A 69 -12.44 5.47 18.19
C ALA A 69 -13.11 5.63 19.56
N ARG A 70 -12.38 5.39 20.65
CA ARG A 70 -12.88 5.59 22.02
C ARG A 70 -13.12 7.07 22.32
N ASP A 71 -12.22 7.95 21.89
CA ASP A 71 -12.34 9.40 22.08
C ASP A 71 -13.57 9.95 21.32
N ARG A 72 -13.78 9.48 20.08
CA ARG A 72 -15.00 9.80 19.30
C ARG A 72 -16.26 9.32 20.01
N ALA A 73 -16.29 8.09 20.51
CA ALA A 73 -17.47 7.56 21.20
C ALA A 73 -17.78 8.34 22.50
N ALA A 74 -16.76 8.73 23.27
CA ALA A 74 -16.94 9.53 24.49
C ALA A 74 -17.50 10.93 24.18
N THR A 75 -16.96 11.61 23.16
CA THR A 75 -17.45 12.94 22.74
C THR A 75 -18.85 12.90 22.13
N GLU A 76 -19.25 11.79 21.51
CA GLU A 76 -20.62 11.59 21.02
C GLU A 76 -21.61 11.36 22.17
N GLN A 77 -21.21 10.67 23.24
CA GLN A 77 -22.03 10.47 24.43
C GLN A 77 -22.26 11.79 25.19
N GLU A 78 -21.24 12.63 25.32
CA GLU A 78 -21.34 13.93 26.01
C GLU A 78 -22.18 14.97 25.25
N LYS A 79 -22.41 14.78 23.94
CA LYS A 79 -23.30 15.62 23.12
C LYS A 79 -24.76 15.16 23.10
N ALA A 80 -25.03 13.92 23.52
CA ALA A 80 -26.36 13.33 23.51
C ALA A 80 -27.13 13.53 24.84
N GLU A 81 -26.44 14.01 25.87
CA GLU A 81 -26.96 14.35 27.20
C GLU A 81 -27.09 15.88 27.36
#